data_AF-L7IYQ1-F1
#
_entry.id   AF-L7IYQ1-F1
#
_cell.length_a   1.000
_cell.length_b   1.000
_cell.length_c   1.000
_cell.angle_alpha   90.00
_cell.angle_beta   90.00
_cell.angle_gamma   90.00
#
_symmetry.space_group_name_H-M   'P 1'
#
loop_
_entity.id
_entity.type
_entity.pdbx_description
1 polymer ?
#
loop_
_entity_poly.entity_id
_entity_poly.type
_entity_poly.pdbx_seq_one_letter_code
_entity_poly.pdbx_strand_id
1 'polypeptide(L)'
;MPSLLILIFTIEVAVELINTIGAATINNLLWRIFNALPTKLSAQFAEQRKLQQDYLKVRRELNATSSQDEFAKWAKLRRQHDKLLEQLEKKKAALDSTKGNFDKYITGIRWVGTQGLRYFLPFWYAKVPMFWLPYGWFPYYAEWLVSFPRAPMGSVSIASWQLACTGFVVLIKDAITALVVFVMGMRQSNVKQAVPVKAVSGEKASDEKEGKKEL
;
A
#
# COMPACT_ATOMS: atom_id res chain seq x y z
N MET A 1 21.78 29.01 -11.25
CA MET A 1 20.62 28.25 -11.78
C MET A 1 20.72 26.85 -11.22
N PRO A 2 19.79 26.32 -10.41
CA PRO A 2 19.83 24.88 -10.12
C PRO A 2 19.89 24.15 -11.45
N SER A 3 20.94 23.34 -11.67
CA SER A 3 21.11 22.63 -12.94
C SER A 3 19.87 21.77 -13.15
N LEU A 4 19.26 21.86 -14.33
CA LEU A 4 18.04 21.14 -14.73
C LEU A 4 18.08 19.65 -14.29
N LEU A 5 19.28 19.05 -14.31
CA LEU A 5 19.63 17.74 -13.77
C LEU A 5 19.16 17.50 -12.32
N ILE A 6 19.49 18.41 -11.39
CA ILE A 6 19.17 18.31 -9.95
C ILE A 6 17.67 18.42 -9.75
N LEU A 7 17.01 19.30 -10.51
CA LEU A 7 15.56 19.47 -10.45
C LEU A 7 14.85 18.18 -10.87
N ILE A 8 15.24 17.60 -12.02
CA ILE A 8 14.70 16.31 -12.48
C ILE A 8 14.95 15.22 -11.45
N PHE A 9 16.18 15.12 -10.95
CA PHE A 9 16.53 14.10 -9.95
C PHE A 9 15.67 14.23 -8.69
N THR A 10 15.48 15.46 -8.18
CA THR A 10 14.65 15.72 -7.00
C THR A 10 13.18 15.34 -7.24
N ILE A 11 12.66 15.64 -8.43
CA ILE A 11 11.30 15.27 -8.84
C ILE A 11 11.17 13.74 -8.90
N GLU A 12 12.12 13.05 -9.52
CA GLU A 12 12.08 11.58 -9.61
C GLU A 12 12.13 10.94 -8.22
N VAL A 13 13.00 11.43 -7.34
CA VAL A 13 13.05 10.98 -5.94
C VAL A 13 11.70 11.22 -5.25
N ALA A 14 11.09 12.40 -5.41
CA ALA A 14 9.80 12.71 -4.81
C ALA A 14 8.67 11.79 -5.34
N VAL A 15 8.62 11.54 -6.64
CA VAL A 15 7.66 10.60 -7.27
C VAL A 15 7.86 9.19 -6.72
N GLU A 16 9.10 8.76 -6.60
CA GLU A 16 9.45 7.42 -6.15
C GLU A 16 9.18 7.23 -4.65
N LEU A 17 9.29 8.29 -3.84
CA LEU A 17 8.85 8.34 -2.44
C LEU A 17 7.32 8.29 -2.32
N ILE A 18 6.58 9.00 -3.18
CA ILE A 18 5.11 8.89 -3.19
C ILE A 18 4.68 7.47 -3.54
N ASN A 19 5.43 6.80 -4.43
CA ASN A 19 5.18 5.41 -4.80
C ASN A 19 5.55 4.42 -3.68
N THR A 20 6.52 4.68 -2.80
CA THR A 20 6.80 3.78 -1.66
C THR A 20 5.72 3.76 -0.61
N ILE A 21 5.15 4.92 -0.29
CA ILE A 21 4.16 5.05 0.79
C ILE A 21 2.88 4.26 0.43
N GLY A 22 2.63 4.06 -0.87
CA GLY A 22 1.55 3.25 -1.40
C GLY A 22 0.22 3.98 -1.45
N ALA A 23 -0.56 3.72 -2.50
CA ALA A 23 -1.84 4.41 -2.74
C ALA A 23 -2.82 4.21 -1.57
N ALA A 24 -2.89 3.00 -1.02
CA ALA A 24 -3.82 2.69 0.07
C ALA A 24 -3.50 3.46 1.36
N THR A 25 -2.22 3.64 1.72
CA THR A 25 -1.82 4.35 2.93
C THR A 25 -2.15 5.84 2.82
N ILE A 26 -1.83 6.44 1.68
CA ILE A 26 -2.12 7.86 1.39
C ILE A 26 -3.63 8.10 1.37
N ASN A 27 -4.39 7.25 0.67
CA ASN A 27 -5.85 7.36 0.60
C ASN A 27 -6.49 7.23 1.98
N ASN A 28 -6.03 6.29 2.81
CA ASN A 28 -6.53 6.13 4.17
C ASN A 28 -6.17 7.31 5.09
N LEU A 29 -4.98 7.91 4.93
CA LEU A 29 -4.59 9.11 5.68
C LEU A 29 -5.47 10.30 5.28
N LEU A 30 -5.62 10.54 3.97
CA LEU A 30 -6.49 11.58 3.41
C LEU A 30 -7.95 11.39 3.84
N TRP A 31 -8.44 10.16 3.83
CA TRP A 31 -9.78 9.82 4.29
C TRP A 31 -9.97 10.13 5.78
N ARG A 32 -8.97 9.86 6.62
CA ARG A 32 -8.99 10.21 8.05
C ARG A 32 -9.02 11.73 8.25
N ILE A 33 -8.19 12.47 7.53
CA ILE A 33 -8.15 13.93 7.58
C ILE A 33 -9.49 14.52 7.10
N PHE A 34 -10.04 13.99 6.00
CA PHE A 34 -11.33 14.43 5.46
C PHE A 34 -12.49 14.20 6.43
N ASN A 35 -12.48 13.07 7.16
CA ASN A 35 -13.46 12.76 8.19
C ASN A 35 -13.26 13.54 9.50
N ALA A 36 -12.04 14.02 9.78
CA ALA A 36 -11.75 14.87 10.94
C ALA A 36 -12.29 16.30 10.76
N LEU A 37 -12.50 16.73 9.52
CA LEU A 37 -13.15 18.01 9.22
C LEU A 37 -14.66 17.91 9.52
N PRO A 38 -15.27 18.96 10.10
CA PRO A 38 -16.70 19.00 10.42
C PRO A 38 -17.54 19.18 9.14
N THR A 39 -17.58 18.14 8.32
CA THR A 39 -18.33 18.09 7.06
C THR A 39 -19.61 17.28 7.23
N LYS A 40 -20.53 17.35 6.26
CA LYS A 40 -21.75 16.55 6.24
C LYS A 40 -21.48 15.04 6.37
N LEU A 41 -20.27 14.60 5.99
CA LEU A 41 -19.83 13.21 6.09
C LEU A 41 -19.62 12.78 7.56
N SER A 42 -19.09 13.64 8.42
CA SER A 42 -18.89 13.32 9.84
C SER A 42 -20.23 13.16 10.59
N ALA A 43 -21.25 13.93 10.20
CA ALA A 43 -22.62 13.75 10.67
C ALA A 43 -23.22 12.40 10.25
N GLN A 44 -22.98 11.96 9.01
CA GLN A 44 -23.41 10.65 8.52
C GLN A 44 -22.72 9.49 9.27
N PHE A 45 -21.43 9.63 9.60
CA PHE A 45 -20.73 8.66 10.45
C PHE A 45 -21.25 8.66 11.90
N ALA A 46 -21.63 9.81 12.44
CA ALA A 46 -22.25 9.89 13.76
C ALA A 46 -23.63 9.21 13.79
N GLU A 47 -24.46 9.40 12.76
CA GLU A 47 -25.73 8.67 12.59
C GLU A 47 -25.52 7.16 12.49
N GLN A 48 -24.52 6.72 11.69
CA GLN A 48 -24.19 5.30 11.57
C GLN A 48 -23.79 4.71 12.93
N ARG A 49 -23.00 5.43 13.73
CA ARG A 49 -22.59 4.97 15.06
C ARG A 49 -23.77 4.88 16.04
N LYS A 50 -24.73 5.81 15.96
CA LYS A 50 -25.98 5.74 16.73
C LYS A 50 -26.82 4.51 16.33
N LEU A 51 -27.03 4.30 15.03
CA LEU A 51 -27.74 3.13 14.51
C LEU A 51 -27.08 1.81 14.92
N GLN A 52 -25.74 1.74 14.89
CA GLN A 52 -24.99 0.58 15.39
C GLN A 52 -25.20 0.35 16.89
N GLN A 53 -25.20 1.41 17.70
CA GLN A 53 -25.49 1.27 19.14
C GLN A 53 -26.89 0.75 19.39
N ASP A 54 -27.89 1.25 18.66
CA ASP A 54 -29.27 0.81 18.82
C ASP A 54 -29.46 -0.62 18.31
N TYR A 55 -28.83 -1.00 17.20
CA TYR A 55 -28.76 -2.39 16.74
C TYR A 55 -28.14 -3.32 17.80
N LEU A 56 -27.04 -2.91 18.43
CA LEU A 56 -26.40 -3.69 19.49
C LEU A 56 -27.22 -3.77 20.78
N LYS A 57 -28.06 -2.77 21.08
CA LYS A 57 -29.03 -2.83 22.19
C LYS A 57 -30.14 -3.83 21.88
N VAL A 58 -30.79 -3.71 20.72
CA VAL A 58 -31.86 -4.61 20.28
C VAL A 58 -31.37 -6.05 20.16
N ARG A 59 -30.14 -6.27 19.67
CA ARG A 59 -29.52 -7.61 19.61
C ARG A 59 -29.32 -8.21 21.00
N ARG A 60 -28.94 -7.41 22.00
CA ARG A 60 -28.82 -7.87 23.39
C ARG A 60 -30.18 -8.23 23.98
N GLU A 61 -31.19 -7.40 23.74
CA GLU A 61 -32.56 -7.64 24.21
C GLU A 61 -33.19 -8.88 23.56
N LEU A 62 -32.98 -9.07 22.26
CA LEU A 62 -33.41 -10.27 21.53
C LEU A 62 -32.77 -11.53 22.11
N ASN A 63 -31.47 -11.51 22.38
CA ASN A 63 -30.75 -12.65 22.95
C ASN A 63 -31.13 -12.95 24.41
N ALA A 64 -31.60 -11.94 25.16
CA ALA A 64 -32.08 -12.10 26.53
C ALA A 64 -33.54 -12.57 26.62
N THR A 65 -34.27 -12.58 25.50
CA THR A 65 -35.70 -12.91 25.44
C THR A 65 -35.90 -14.36 24.98
N SER A 66 -36.62 -15.18 25.76
CA SER A 66 -37.01 -16.54 25.36
C SER A 66 -38.00 -16.47 24.19
N SER A 67 -37.73 -17.19 23.11
CA SER A 67 -38.60 -17.21 21.92
C SER A 67 -39.88 -18.02 22.13
N GLN A 68 -39.92 -18.91 23.13
CA GLN A 68 -41.06 -19.79 23.40
C GLN A 68 -42.05 -19.15 24.38
N ASP A 69 -41.55 -18.55 25.47
CA ASP A 69 -42.40 -17.99 26.53
C ASP A 69 -42.84 -16.55 26.22
N GLU A 70 -41.94 -15.75 25.63
CA GLU A 70 -42.19 -14.33 25.32
C GLU A 70 -42.33 -14.10 23.80
N PHE A 71 -42.98 -15.01 23.06
CA PHE A 71 -43.04 -15.00 21.58
C PHE A 71 -43.50 -13.65 20.99
N ALA A 72 -44.49 -12.99 21.60
CA ALA A 72 -44.98 -11.69 21.13
C ALA A 72 -43.90 -10.59 21.21
N LYS A 73 -43.12 -10.57 22.30
CA LYS A 73 -42.02 -9.63 22.51
C LYS A 73 -40.81 -9.99 21.65
N TRP A 74 -40.50 -11.28 21.56
CA TRP A 74 -39.46 -11.80 20.67
C TRP A 74 -39.73 -11.44 19.21
N ALA A 75 -40.95 -11.63 18.71
CA ALA A 75 -41.33 -11.31 17.34
C ALA A 75 -41.23 -9.79 17.04
N LYS A 76 -41.59 -8.95 18.01
CA LYS A 76 -41.46 -7.49 17.88
C LYS A 76 -39.99 -7.06 17.83
N LEU A 77 -39.16 -7.57 18.74
CA LEU A 77 -37.71 -7.34 18.77
C LEU A 77 -37.04 -7.84 17.49
N ARG A 78 -37.49 -8.99 16.95
CA ARG A 78 -36.96 -9.55 15.71
C ARG A 78 -37.21 -8.63 14.52
N ARG A 79 -38.44 -8.15 14.33
CA ARG A 79 -38.76 -7.17 13.27
C ARG A 79 -37.97 -5.86 13.41
N GLN A 80 -37.74 -5.40 14.64
CA GLN A 80 -36.90 -4.23 14.89
C GLN A 80 -35.43 -4.49 14.55
N HIS A 81 -34.92 -5.67 14.90
CA HIS A 81 -33.56 -6.11 14.54
C HIS A 81 -33.38 -6.16 13.03
N ASP A 82 -34.29 -6.81 12.30
CA ASP A 82 -34.24 -6.93 10.85
C ASP A 82 -34.33 -5.53 10.18
N LYS A 83 -35.20 -4.64 10.67
CA LYS A 83 -35.31 -3.26 10.19
C LYS A 83 -34.04 -2.43 10.41
N LEU A 84 -33.43 -2.54 11.59
CA LEU A 84 -32.19 -1.83 11.91
C LEU A 84 -31.00 -2.37 11.09
N LEU A 85 -30.97 -3.69 10.86
CA LEU A 85 -29.97 -4.34 10.02
C LEU A 85 -30.04 -3.81 8.59
N GLU A 86 -31.23 -3.79 7.98
CA GLU A 86 -31.45 -3.28 6.63
C GLU A 86 -30.99 -1.81 6.50
N GLN A 87 -31.33 -0.97 7.48
CA GLN A 87 -30.90 0.43 7.52
C GLN A 87 -29.37 0.58 7.62
N LEU A 88 -28.73 -0.27 8.43
CA LEU A 88 -27.28 -0.27 8.62
C LEU A 88 -26.58 -0.68 7.32
N GLU A 89 -27.04 -1.75 6.67
CA GLU A 89 -26.48 -2.21 5.39
C GLU A 89 -26.62 -1.15 4.30
N LYS A 90 -27.78 -0.50 4.19
CA LYS A 90 -28.01 0.58 3.21
C LYS A 90 -27.09 1.78 3.46
N LYS A 91 -26.95 2.21 4.72
CA LYS A 91 -26.05 3.32 5.09
C LYS A 91 -24.58 2.94 4.87
N LYS A 92 -24.19 1.70 5.19
CA LYS A 92 -22.84 1.19 4.97
C LYS A 92 -22.49 1.15 3.48
N ALA A 93 -23.38 0.63 2.63
CA ALA A 93 -23.19 0.61 1.18
C ALA A 93 -22.99 2.02 0.59
N ALA A 94 -23.76 3.01 1.07
CA ALA A 94 -23.60 4.41 0.64
C ALA A 94 -22.24 5.02 1.06
N LEU A 95 -21.80 4.73 2.28
CA LEU A 95 -20.50 5.20 2.79
C LEU A 95 -19.32 4.50 2.08
N ASP A 96 -19.44 3.19 1.84
CA ASP A 96 -18.44 2.42 1.09
C ASP A 96 -18.35 2.89 -0.36
N SER A 97 -19.47 3.22 -1.01
CA SER A 97 -19.49 3.85 -2.34
C SER A 97 -18.80 5.22 -2.34
N THR A 98 -19.07 6.05 -1.32
CA THR A 98 -18.44 7.37 -1.17
C THR A 98 -16.93 7.25 -0.97
N LYS A 99 -16.49 6.34 -0.10
CA LYS A 99 -15.07 6.02 0.12
C LYS A 99 -14.43 5.51 -1.17
N GLY A 100 -15.09 4.60 -1.89
CA GLY A 100 -14.60 4.08 -3.17
C GLY A 100 -14.42 5.17 -4.23
N ASN A 101 -15.36 6.12 -4.32
CA ASN A 101 -15.25 7.26 -5.24
C ASN A 101 -14.10 8.21 -4.84
N PHE A 102 -13.94 8.44 -3.54
CA PHE A 102 -12.81 9.21 -3.01
C PHE A 102 -11.48 8.55 -3.35
N ASP A 103 -11.35 7.25 -3.09
CA ASP A 103 -10.15 6.47 -3.37
C ASP A 103 -9.81 6.51 -4.87
N LYS A 104 -10.81 6.39 -5.75
CA LYS A 104 -10.63 6.55 -7.21
C LYS A 104 -10.13 7.93 -7.59
N TYR A 105 -10.74 8.99 -7.04
CA TYR A 105 -10.36 10.37 -7.34
C TYR A 105 -8.93 10.69 -6.91
N ILE A 106 -8.57 10.35 -5.68
CA ILE A 106 -7.21 10.56 -5.15
C ILE A 106 -6.20 9.70 -5.91
N THR A 107 -6.54 8.45 -6.23
CA THR A 107 -5.67 7.59 -7.04
C THR A 107 -5.46 8.17 -8.43
N GLY A 108 -6.51 8.72 -9.05
CA GLY A 108 -6.43 9.41 -10.34
C GLY A 108 -5.53 10.64 -10.27
N ILE A 109 -5.75 11.54 -9.32
CA ILE A 109 -4.90 12.73 -9.12
C ILE A 109 -3.44 12.34 -8.88
N ARG A 110 -3.19 11.35 -8.02
CA ARG A 110 -1.83 10.89 -7.75
C ARG A 110 -1.20 10.29 -9.00
N TRP A 111 -1.92 9.49 -9.76
CA TRP A 111 -1.43 8.92 -11.02
C TRP A 111 -1.08 10.02 -12.01
N VAL A 112 -1.96 11.02 -12.19
CA VAL A 112 -1.68 12.19 -13.04
C VAL A 112 -0.49 12.99 -12.52
N GLY A 113 -0.39 13.23 -11.21
CA GLY A 113 0.70 13.99 -10.60
C GLY A 113 2.05 13.27 -10.68
N THR A 114 2.07 11.94 -10.59
CA THR A 114 3.30 11.15 -10.64
C THR A 114 3.70 10.77 -12.07
N GLN A 115 2.81 10.13 -12.82
CA GLN A 115 3.06 9.70 -14.20
C GLN A 115 2.97 10.86 -15.18
N GLY A 116 1.98 11.74 -15.02
CA GLY A 116 1.84 12.90 -15.88
C GLY A 116 3.07 13.81 -15.78
N LEU A 117 3.62 14.03 -14.58
CA LEU A 117 4.86 14.80 -14.43
C LEU A 117 6.06 14.11 -15.11
N ARG A 118 6.18 12.78 -14.98
CA ARG A 118 7.22 11.98 -15.66
C ARG A 118 7.17 12.12 -17.18
N TYR A 119 5.99 12.19 -17.78
CA TYR A 119 5.84 12.37 -19.23
C TYR A 119 5.89 13.84 -19.68
N PHE A 120 5.40 14.76 -18.85
CA PHE A 120 5.33 16.18 -19.17
C PHE A 120 6.71 16.83 -19.25
N LEU A 121 7.63 16.47 -18.35
CA LEU A 121 8.99 17.01 -18.33
C LEU A 121 9.77 16.71 -19.64
N PRO A 122 9.85 15.45 -20.11
CA PRO A 122 10.42 15.12 -21.42
C PRO A 122 9.74 15.78 -22.59
N PHE A 123 8.42 15.93 -22.51
CA PHE A 123 7.66 16.56 -23.57
C PHE A 123 8.03 18.04 -23.72
N TRP A 124 8.11 18.78 -22.61
CA TRP A 124 8.40 20.21 -22.61
C TRP A 124 9.88 20.53 -22.88
N TYR A 125 10.80 19.76 -22.29
CA TYR A 125 12.25 19.98 -22.40
C TYR A 125 12.93 19.04 -23.41
N ALA A 126 12.17 18.48 -24.37
CA ALA A 126 12.65 17.46 -25.32
C ALA A 126 13.90 17.86 -26.11
N LYS A 127 14.06 19.17 -26.40
CA LYS A 127 15.15 19.71 -27.23
C LYS A 127 16.37 20.18 -26.43
N VAL A 128 16.29 20.18 -25.09
CA VAL A 128 17.37 20.69 -24.25
C VAL A 128 18.33 19.55 -23.91
N PRO A 129 19.62 19.64 -24.29
CA PRO A 129 20.59 18.64 -23.90
C PRO A 129 20.88 18.75 -22.40
N MET A 130 20.89 17.62 -21.71
CA MET A 130 21.19 17.56 -20.27
C MET A 130 22.68 17.76 -20.01
N PHE A 131 23.50 17.03 -20.74
CA PHE A 131 24.95 17.20 -20.79
C PHE A 131 25.48 16.65 -22.12
N TRP A 132 26.65 17.13 -22.52
CA TRP A 132 27.33 16.73 -23.74
C TRP A 132 28.33 15.62 -23.45
N LEU A 133 28.39 14.63 -24.35
CA LEU A 133 29.33 13.53 -24.26
C LEU A 133 30.64 13.94 -24.97
N PRO A 134 31.81 13.59 -24.42
CA PRO A 134 33.08 13.83 -25.09
C PRO A 134 33.14 13.02 -26.40
N TYR A 135 33.57 13.69 -27.47
CA TYR A 135 33.59 13.11 -28.81
C TYR A 135 34.50 11.86 -28.87
N GLY A 136 33.97 10.75 -29.38
CA GLY A 136 34.72 9.51 -29.60
C GLY A 136 34.79 8.53 -28.41
N TRP A 137 34.12 8.81 -27.30
CA TRP A 137 34.10 7.89 -26.15
C TRP A 137 33.05 6.78 -26.28
N PHE A 138 31.97 7.03 -27.02
CA PHE A 138 30.86 6.10 -27.18
C PHE A 138 30.64 5.73 -28.66
N PRO A 139 30.23 4.48 -28.97
CA PRO A 139 29.85 4.11 -30.33
C PRO A 139 28.57 4.85 -30.75
N TYR A 140 28.44 5.10 -32.06
CA TYR A 140 27.31 5.84 -32.65
C TYR A 140 25.92 5.36 -32.16
N TYR A 141 25.74 4.04 -32.02
CA TYR A 141 24.48 3.47 -31.52
C TYR A 141 24.14 3.86 -30.08
N ALA A 142 25.14 4.00 -29.21
CA ALA A 142 24.94 4.42 -27.82
C ALA A 142 24.61 5.92 -27.75
N GLU A 143 25.29 6.75 -28.53
CA GLU A 143 24.98 8.19 -28.64
C GLU A 143 23.57 8.41 -29.18
N TRP A 144 23.15 7.61 -30.16
CA TRP A 144 21.78 7.62 -30.68
C TRP A 144 20.74 7.23 -29.62
N LEU A 145 20.96 6.14 -28.89
CA LEU A 145 20.01 5.67 -27.88
C LEU A 145 19.85 6.68 -26.74
N VAL A 146 20.96 7.26 -26.27
CA VAL A 146 20.96 8.18 -25.13
C VAL A 146 20.42 9.57 -25.53
N SER A 147 20.49 9.95 -26.80
CA SER A 147 19.92 11.21 -27.33
C SER A 147 18.43 11.13 -27.72
N PHE A 148 17.89 9.93 -27.91
CA PHE A 148 16.46 9.70 -28.15
C PHE A 148 15.60 10.27 -27.00
N PRO A 149 14.45 10.92 -27.23
CA PRO A 149 13.68 11.03 -28.48
C PRO A 149 13.92 12.28 -29.35
N ARG A 150 14.53 13.36 -28.82
CA ARG A 150 14.61 14.64 -29.54
C ARG A 150 15.81 15.53 -29.18
N ALA A 151 16.76 15.02 -28.40
CA ALA A 151 17.97 15.76 -28.08
C ALA A 151 18.95 15.71 -29.27
N PRO A 152 19.83 16.72 -29.44
CA PRO A 152 20.86 16.68 -30.47
C PRO A 152 21.82 15.49 -30.28
N MET A 153 22.27 14.89 -31.38
CA MET A 153 23.21 13.76 -31.36
C MET A 153 24.51 14.16 -30.62
N GLY A 154 25.07 13.23 -29.84
CA GLY A 154 26.22 13.50 -28.97
C GLY A 154 25.87 14.14 -27.61
N SER A 155 24.57 14.23 -27.27
CA SER A 155 24.10 14.72 -25.98
C SER A 155 23.13 13.75 -25.31
N VAL A 156 22.95 13.91 -24.01
CA VAL A 156 22.00 13.10 -23.23
C VAL A 156 20.64 13.76 -23.18
N SER A 157 19.61 13.00 -23.56
CA SER A 157 18.23 13.44 -23.47
C SER A 157 17.73 13.42 -22.03
N ILE A 158 16.70 14.23 -21.77
CA ILE A 158 16.00 14.24 -20.50
C ILE A 158 15.36 12.88 -20.16
N ALA A 159 14.86 12.15 -21.15
CA ALA A 159 14.25 10.83 -20.96
C ALA A 159 15.30 9.79 -20.51
N SER A 160 16.46 9.77 -21.17
CA SER A 160 17.58 8.91 -20.79
C SER A 160 18.09 9.25 -19.39
N TRP A 161 18.17 10.53 -19.05
CA TRP A 161 18.54 10.98 -17.70
C TRP A 161 17.51 10.54 -16.64
N GLN A 162 16.21 10.68 -16.91
CA GLN A 162 15.17 10.21 -16.00
C GLN A 162 15.17 8.70 -15.80
N LEU A 163 15.39 7.94 -16.87
CA LEU A 163 15.51 6.48 -16.78
C LEU A 163 16.71 6.09 -15.90
N ALA A 164 17.85 6.76 -16.07
CA ALA A 164 19.02 6.55 -15.21
C ALA A 164 18.73 6.91 -13.74
N CYS A 165 18.08 8.05 -13.48
CA CYS A 165 17.68 8.47 -12.13
C CYS A 165 16.73 7.46 -11.50
N THR A 166 15.73 6.99 -12.25
CA THR A 166 14.74 6.02 -11.76
C THR A 166 15.43 4.70 -11.41
N GLY A 167 16.27 4.17 -12.29
CA GLY A 167 17.03 2.95 -12.03
C GLY A 167 17.91 3.08 -10.80
N PHE A 168 18.60 4.21 -10.64
CA PHE A 168 19.43 4.49 -9.46
C PHE A 168 18.62 4.51 -8.16
N VAL A 169 17.46 5.17 -8.12
CA VAL A 169 16.61 5.21 -6.93
C VAL A 169 16.04 3.83 -6.59
N VAL A 170 15.66 3.04 -7.59
CA VAL A 170 15.19 1.66 -7.40
C VAL A 170 16.29 0.80 -6.79
N LEU A 171 17.52 0.87 -7.33
CA LEU A 171 18.65 0.13 -6.77
C LEU A 171 18.93 0.50 -5.30
N ILE A 172 18.83 1.78 -4.94
CA ILE A 172 18.98 2.21 -3.55
C ILE A 172 17.87 1.64 -2.68
N LYS A 173 16.61 1.65 -3.14
CA LYS A 173 15.50 1.04 -2.40
C LYS A 173 15.73 -0.45 -2.17
N ASP A 174 16.12 -1.17 -3.20
CA ASP A 174 16.38 -2.61 -3.12
C ASP A 174 17.53 -2.91 -2.16
N ALA A 175 18.61 -2.11 -2.20
CA ALA A 175 19.71 -2.22 -1.24
C ALA A 175 19.26 -1.95 0.21
N ILE A 176 18.47 -0.89 0.45
CA ILE A 176 17.94 -0.56 1.79
C ILE A 176 17.02 -1.68 2.28
N THR A 177 16.11 -2.17 1.46
CA THR A 177 15.19 -3.26 1.85
C THR A 177 15.94 -4.55 2.14
N ALA A 178 16.94 -4.90 1.34
CA ALA A 178 17.80 -6.05 1.61
C ALA A 178 18.55 -5.90 2.94
N LEU A 179 19.11 -4.72 3.24
CA LEU A 179 19.75 -4.43 4.53
C LEU A 179 18.77 -4.54 5.69
N VAL A 180 17.56 -4.00 5.56
CA VAL A 180 16.53 -4.07 6.59
C VAL A 180 16.11 -5.51 6.87
N VAL A 181 15.87 -6.31 5.83
CA VAL A 181 15.56 -7.73 5.96
C VAL A 181 16.72 -8.49 6.59
N PHE A 182 17.96 -8.20 6.20
CA PHE A 182 19.15 -8.80 6.78
C PHE A 182 19.28 -8.49 8.28
N VAL A 183 19.08 -7.23 8.69
CA VAL A 183 19.11 -6.82 10.10
C VAL A 183 17.97 -7.45 10.91
N MET A 184 16.75 -7.51 10.36
CA MET A 184 15.63 -8.20 11.02
C MET A 184 15.88 -9.71 11.13
N GLY A 185 16.44 -10.33 10.09
CA GLY A 185 16.83 -11.74 10.09
C GLY A 185 17.90 -12.05 11.14
N MET A 186 18.92 -11.19 11.29
CA MET A 186 19.93 -11.30 12.36
C MET A 186 19.34 -11.11 13.76
N ARG A 187 18.32 -10.26 13.92
CA ARG A 187 17.58 -10.12 15.18
C ARG A 187 16.80 -11.39 15.51
N GLN A 188 16.17 -12.01 14.51
CA GLN A 188 15.36 -13.21 14.69
C GLN A 188 16.20 -14.47 14.92
N SER A 189 17.41 -14.56 14.36
CA SER A 189 18.35 -15.65 14.63
C SER A 189 18.93 -15.59 16.05
N ASN A 190 19.25 -14.39 16.55
CA ASN A 190 19.66 -14.19 17.95
C ASN A 190 18.56 -14.61 18.95
N VAL A 191 17.28 -14.40 18.62
CA VAL A 191 16.16 -14.85 19.48
C VAL A 191 15.98 -16.37 19.44
N LYS A 192 16.20 -17.03 18.29
CA LYS A 192 16.10 -18.50 18.18
C LYS A 192 17.25 -19.26 18.85
N GLN A 193 18.44 -18.66 18.98
CA GLN A 193 19.57 -19.26 19.73
C GLN A 193 19.43 -19.12 21.26
N ALA A 194 18.49 -18.31 21.76
CA ALA A 194 18.29 -18.10 23.20
C ALA A 194 17.40 -19.16 23.89
N VAL A 195 16.98 -20.23 23.21
CA VAL A 195 16.35 -21.39 23.86
C VAL A 195 17.39 -22.51 23.96
N PRO A 196 18.11 -22.65 25.09
CA PRO A 196 19.04 -23.76 25.26
C PRO A 196 18.24 -25.06 25.35
N VAL A 197 18.47 -25.96 24.38
CA VAL A 197 18.06 -27.36 24.47
C VAL A 197 18.79 -27.94 25.68
N LYS A 198 18.04 -28.13 26.76
CA LYS A 198 18.50 -28.82 27.96
C LYS A 198 18.83 -30.25 27.57
N ALA A 199 20.12 -30.57 27.50
CA ALA A 199 20.61 -31.92 27.33
C ALA A 199 20.11 -32.77 28.50
N VAL A 200 19.18 -33.68 28.22
CA VAL A 200 18.84 -34.77 29.15
C VAL A 200 19.75 -35.94 28.78
N SER A 201 20.80 -36.10 29.58
CA SER A 201 21.53 -37.35 29.73
C SER A 201 20.61 -38.38 30.39
N GLY A 202 20.41 -39.54 29.74
CA GLY A 202 19.55 -40.60 30.26
C GLY A 202 19.49 -41.80 29.32
N GLU A 203 20.60 -42.54 29.31
CA GLU A 203 20.84 -43.87 28.75
C GLU A 203 19.67 -44.87 28.93
N LYS A 204 19.21 -45.52 27.82
CA LYS A 204 19.15 -46.99 27.67
C LYS A 204 18.47 -47.46 26.38
N ALA A 205 19.14 -48.46 25.79
CA ALA A 205 18.61 -49.63 25.06
C ALA A 205 17.97 -49.42 23.67
N SER A 206 18.79 -49.73 22.65
CA SER A 206 18.50 -50.65 21.55
C SER A 206 17.08 -51.23 21.47
N ASP A 207 16.36 -50.94 20.37
CA ASP A 207 15.97 -52.03 19.48
C ASP A 207 15.76 -51.54 18.04
N GLU A 208 16.19 -52.39 17.12
CA GLU A 208 16.32 -52.13 15.70
C GLU A 208 15.08 -52.63 14.95
N LYS A 209 14.63 -51.78 14.04
CA LYS A 209 13.75 -51.97 12.86
C LYS A 209 13.23 -53.37 12.46
N GLU A 210 11.97 -53.29 12.02
CA GLU A 210 11.38 -53.85 10.78
C GLU A 210 11.07 -55.35 10.67
N GLY A 211 9.78 -55.63 10.46
CA GLY A 211 9.38 -56.81 9.68
C GLY A 211 7.89 -57.13 9.63
N LYS A 212 7.23 -56.72 8.52
CA LYS A 212 6.16 -57.45 7.78
C LYS A 212 4.78 -57.61 8.47
N LYS A 213 3.72 -57.00 7.93
CA LYS A 213 2.85 -57.44 6.80
C LYS A 213 1.96 -58.66 7.14
N GLU A 214 0.65 -58.44 6.92
CA GLU A 214 -0.46 -59.38 6.66
C GLU A 214 -1.15 -60.05 7.87
N LEU A 215 -2.34 -59.54 8.23
CA LEU A 215 -3.67 -60.14 7.96
C LEU A 215 -4.78 -59.21 8.45
#